data_AF-A0A8T7BLM5-F1
#
_entry.id   AF-A0A8T7BLM5-F1
#
_cell.length_a   1.000
_cell.length_b   1.000
_cell.length_c   1.000
_cell.angle_alpha   90.00
_cell.angle_beta   90.00
_cell.angle_gamma   90.00
#
_symmetry.space_group_name_H-M   'P 1'
#
loop_
_entity.id
_entity.type
_entity.pdbx_description
1 polymer ?
#
loop_
_entity_poly.entity_id
_entity_poly.type
_entity_poly.pdbx_seq_one_letter_code
_entity_poly.pdbx_strand_id
1 'polypeptide(L)'
;MKPVLIIRHVQHEGPGYLQELFDRANIPVNMICIDKGEKIPDAIEGTSGLVLMGGPMSVNDPLDWIEDEIRLVKLALAINKPVLG
;
A
#
# COMPACT_ATOMS: atom_id res chain seq x y z
N MET A 1 7.93 0.81 -16.46
CA MET A 1 7.81 -0.17 -15.34
C MET A 1 6.43 0.00 -14.72
N LYS A 2 5.82 -1.06 -14.17
CA LYS A 2 4.55 -0.96 -13.41
C LYS A 2 4.82 -0.24 -12.07
N PRO A 3 3.89 0.59 -11.57
CA PRO A 3 4.09 1.31 -10.31
C PRO A 3 4.11 0.40 -9.09
N VAL A 4 4.85 0.80 -8.07
CA VAL A 4 4.67 0.27 -6.70
C VAL A 4 3.43 0.93 -6.11
N LEU A 5 2.54 0.13 -5.52
CA LEU A 5 1.38 0.60 -4.80
C LEU A 5 1.74 0.81 -3.33
N ILE A 6 1.50 2.00 -2.79
CA ILE A 6 1.70 2.32 -1.37
C ILE A 6 0.34 2.58 -0.73
N ILE A 7 0.01 1.89 0.36
CA ILE A 7 -1.15 2.19 1.20
C ILE A 7 -0.68 3.02 2.40
N ARG A 8 -1.24 4.23 2.55
CA ARG A 8 -0.92 5.15 3.64
C ARG A 8 -2.11 5.28 4.59
N HIS A 9 -1.92 4.91 5.85
CA HIS A 9 -3.00 4.89 6.85
C HIS A 9 -3.27 6.25 7.51
N VAL A 10 -2.26 7.11 7.66
CA VAL A 10 -2.40 8.46 8.25
C VAL A 10 -1.49 9.48 7.59
N GLN A 11 -1.88 10.75 7.62
CA GLN A 11 -1.16 11.84 6.96
C GLN A 11 0.32 11.96 7.35
N HIS A 12 0.66 11.71 8.62
CA HIS A 12 2.02 11.88 9.14
C HIS A 12 2.91 10.64 8.97
N GLU A 13 2.37 9.52 8.50
CA GLU A 13 3.13 8.30 8.20
C GLU A 13 3.27 8.10 6.69
N GLY A 14 3.87 9.10 6.03
CA GLY A 14 4.20 9.01 4.61
C GLY A 14 5.36 8.04 4.32
N PRO A 15 5.67 7.79 3.02
CA PRO A 15 6.67 6.82 2.59
C PRO A 15 8.11 7.10 3.05
N GLY A 16 8.40 8.31 3.56
CA GLY A 16 9.71 8.68 4.08
C GLY A 16 10.84 8.35 3.09
N TYR A 17 11.86 7.63 3.58
CA TYR A 17 13.02 7.25 2.76
C TYR A 17 12.67 6.34 1.56
N LEU A 18 11.57 5.59 1.61
CA LEU A 18 11.15 4.76 0.47
C LEU A 18 10.83 5.62 -0.76
N GLN A 19 10.24 6.80 -0.58
CA GLN A 19 9.98 7.71 -1.69
C GLN A 19 11.27 8.10 -2.41
N GLU A 20 12.29 8.49 -1.66
CA GLU A 20 13.60 8.84 -2.25
C GLU A 20 14.24 7.65 -2.97
N LEU A 21 14.11 6.44 -2.43
CA LEU A 21 14.63 5.23 -3.08
C LEU A 21 13.92 4.96 -4.41
N PHE A 22 12.58 5.05 -4.44
CA PHE A 22 11.81 4.86 -5.66
C PHE A 22 12.13 5.94 -6.70
N ASP A 23 12.25 7.20 -6.29
CA ASP A 23 12.60 8.33 -7.17
C ASP A 23 13.99 8.13 -7.80
N ARG A 24 15.00 7.79 -6.98
CA ARG A 24 16.38 7.52 -7.46
C ARG A 24 16.43 6.34 -8.43
N ALA A 25 15.59 5.34 -8.21
CA ALA A 25 15.48 4.16 -9.07
C ALA A 25 14.59 4.37 -10.31
N ASN A 26 13.96 5.55 -10.48
CA ASN A 26 12.95 5.82 -11.50
C ASN A 26 11.79 4.80 -11.48
N ILE A 27 11.39 4.37 -10.28
CA ILE A 27 10.26 3.46 -10.08
C ILE A 27 9.00 4.32 -9.85
N PRO A 28 7.97 4.22 -10.71
CA PRO A 28 6.75 4.97 -10.49
C PRO A 28 6.03 4.47 -9.23
N VAL A 29 5.40 5.39 -8.50
CA VAL A 29 4.69 5.10 -7.25
C VAL A 29 3.25 5.61 -7.39
N ASN A 30 2.30 4.75 -7.01
CA ASN A 30 0.91 5.13 -6.81
C ASN A 30 0.60 4.99 -5.32
N MET A 31 0.12 6.06 -4.69
CA MET A 31 -0.22 6.06 -3.26
C MET A 31 -1.73 6.13 -3.08
N ILE A 32 -2.26 5.29 -2.18
CA ILE A 32 -3.64 5.30 -1.71
C ILE A 32 -3.66 5.84 -0.28
N CYS A 33 -4.34 6.96 -0.08
CA CYS A 33 -4.50 7.64 1.20
C CYS A 33 -5.86 7.28 1.81
N ILE A 34 -5.93 6.19 2.58
CA ILE A 34 -7.19 5.75 3.19
C ILE A 34 -7.72 6.75 4.22
N ASP A 35 -6.83 7.53 4.86
CA ASP A 35 -7.19 8.65 5.75
C ASP A 35 -7.99 9.75 5.05
N LYS A 36 -7.93 9.79 3.72
CA LYS A 36 -8.67 10.73 2.87
C LYS A 36 -9.90 10.09 2.22
N GLY A 37 -10.25 8.85 2.59
CA GLY A 37 -11.37 8.12 2.03
C GLY A 37 -11.10 7.52 0.64
N GLU A 38 -9.83 7.44 0.21
CA GLU A 38 -9.47 6.69 -1.00
C GLU A 38 -9.69 5.19 -0.77
N LYS A 39 -10.20 4.50 -1.78
CA LYS A 39 -10.54 3.08 -1.69
C LYS A 39 -9.35 2.20 -2.02
N ILE A 40 -9.19 1.13 -1.25
CA ILE A 40 -8.27 0.04 -1.58
C ILE A 40 -8.81 -0.68 -2.83
N PRO A 41 -7.98 -0.90 -3.87
CA PRO A 41 -8.44 -1.50 -5.11
C PRO A 41 -8.76 -2.99 -4.92
N ASP A 42 -9.70 -3.50 -5.71
CA ASP A 42 -10.08 -4.91 -5.66
C ASP A 42 -9.07 -5.86 -6.30
N ALA A 43 -8.09 -5.30 -7.01
CA ALA A 43 -7.13 -5.98 -7.86
C ALA A 43 -5.72 -5.42 -7.60
N ILE A 44 -4.71 -6.28 -7.65
CA ILE A 44 -3.30 -5.90 -7.50
C ILE A 44 -2.58 -5.87 -8.86
N GLU A 45 -3.25 -6.31 -9.91
CA GLU A 45 -2.79 -6.28 -11.29
C GLU A 45 -2.41 -4.85 -11.70
N GLY A 46 -1.40 -4.73 -12.56
CA GLY A 46 -0.90 -3.43 -12.98
C GLY A 46 0.11 -2.79 -12.01
N THR A 47 0.32 -3.35 -10.82
CA THR A 47 1.40 -2.93 -9.89
C THR A 47 2.66 -3.80 -10.05
N SER A 48 3.82 -3.34 -9.59
CA SER A 48 5.07 -4.13 -9.48
C SER A 48 5.33 -4.66 -8.08
N GLY A 49 4.71 -4.06 -7.05
CA GLY A 49 4.80 -4.45 -5.65
C GLY A 49 3.80 -3.68 -4.79
N LEU A 50 3.68 -4.10 -3.53
CA LEU A 50 2.81 -3.50 -2.52
C LEU A 50 3.64 -3.06 -1.31
N VAL A 51 3.41 -1.85 -0.83
CA VAL A 51 3.98 -1.30 0.40
C VAL A 51 2.83 -0.85 1.30
N LEU A 52 2.89 -1.25 2.56
CA LEU A 52 1.95 -0.86 3.61
C LEU A 52 2.72 0.07 4.54
N MET A 53 2.25 1.30 4.72
CA MET A 53 2.85 2.20 5.71
C MET A 53 2.37 1.83 7.12
N GLY A 54 2.98 2.38 8.16
CA GLY A 54 2.43 2.25 9.50
C GLY A 54 1.15 3.06 9.72
N GLY A 55 0.63 2.99 10.94
CA GLY A 55 -0.46 3.81 11.41
C GLY A 55 -0.73 3.57 12.91
N PRO A 56 -1.36 4.52 13.61
CA PRO A 56 -1.72 4.37 15.03
C PRO A 56 -2.87 3.39 15.32
N MET A 57 -3.48 2.80 14.30
CA MET A 57 -4.62 1.87 14.44
C MET A 57 -4.13 0.46 14.78
N SER A 58 -4.99 -0.30 15.45
CA SER A 58 -4.79 -1.74 15.63
C SER A 58 -5.35 -2.47 14.41
N VAL A 59 -4.64 -3.52 13.98
CA VAL A 59 -5.16 -4.47 12.96
C VAL A 59 -6.44 -5.20 13.40
N ASN A 60 -6.84 -5.08 14.68
CA ASN A 60 -8.06 -5.67 15.23
C ASN A 60 -9.19 -4.63 15.43
N ASP A 61 -8.98 -3.39 15.01
CA ASP A 61 -10.04 -2.36 15.10
C ASP A 61 -11.16 -2.65 14.10
N PRO A 62 -12.41 -2.22 14.36
CA PRO A 62 -13.53 -2.43 13.45
C PRO A 62 -13.55 -1.38 12.33
N LEU A 63 -12.46 -1.30 11.54
CA LEU A 63 -12.31 -0.33 10.45
C LEU A 63 -12.57 -1.00 9.11
N ASP A 64 -13.48 -0.41 8.32
CA ASP A 64 -13.99 -1.01 7.07
C ASP A 64 -12.89 -1.40 6.07
N TRP A 65 -11.77 -0.67 6.05
CA TRP A 65 -10.67 -0.89 5.12
C TRP A 65 -9.71 -2.03 5.51
N ILE A 66 -9.76 -2.55 6.75
CA ILE A 66 -8.84 -3.61 7.21
C ILE A 66 -9.06 -4.90 6.42
N GLU A 67 -10.32 -5.29 6.21
CA GLU A 67 -10.63 -6.50 5.44
C GLU A 67 -10.22 -6.36 3.97
N ASP A 68 -10.37 -5.16 3.39
CA ASP A 68 -9.92 -4.86 2.04
C ASP A 68 -8.39 -4.93 1.90
N GLU A 69 -7.66 -4.39 2.87
CA GLU A 69 -6.19 -4.47 2.90
C GLU A 69 -5.71 -5.93 3.02
N ILE A 70 -6.27 -6.70 3.95
CA ILE A 70 -5.95 -8.12 4.13
C ILE A 70 -6.20 -8.89 2.83
N ARG A 71 -7.31 -8.61 2.15
CA ARG A 71 -7.64 -9.22 0.87
C ARG A 71 -6.61 -8.84 -0.21
N LEU A 72 -6.21 -7.58 -0.28
CA LEU A 72 -5.21 -7.11 -1.25
C LEU A 72 -3.83 -7.77 -1.01
N VAL A 73 -3.40 -7.91 0.25
CA VAL A 73 -2.16 -8.61 0.61
C VAL A 73 -2.23 -10.08 0.17
N LYS A 74 -3.34 -10.78 0.45
CA LYS A 74 -3.54 -12.17 0.01
C LYS A 74 -3.46 -12.30 -1.51
N LEU A 75 -4.06 -11.37 -2.26
CA LEU A 75 -3.96 -11.34 -3.72
C LEU A 75 -2.52 -11.14 -4.19
N ALA A 76 -1.78 -10.20 -3.60
CA ALA A 76 -0.37 -9.96 -3.92
C ALA A 76 0.49 -11.22 -3.72
N LEU A 77 0.33 -11.88 -2.58
CA LEU A 77 1.06 -13.11 -2.25
C LEU A 77 0.71 -14.27 -3.18
N ALA A 78 -0.57 -14.43 -3.54
CA ALA A 78 -1.03 -15.51 -4.43
C ALA A 78 -0.36 -15.49 -5.82
N ILE A 79 0.08 -14.32 -6.28
CA ILE A 79 0.77 -14.15 -7.56
C ILE A 79 2.25 -13.75 -7.40
N ASN A 80 2.84 -14.02 -6.22
CA ASN A 80 4.24 -13.76 -5.90
C ASN A 80 4.69 -12.31 -6.14
N LYS A 81 3.82 -11.32 -5.88
CA LYS A 81 4.25 -9.93 -5.85
C LYS A 81 5.01 -9.65 -4.55
N PRO A 82 6.09 -8.84 -4.60
CA PRO A 82 6.77 -8.40 -3.40
C PRO A 82 5.84 -7.52 -2.55
N VAL A 83 5.82 -7.79 -1.25
CA VAL A 83 5.07 -7.05 -0.23
C VAL A 83 6.04 -6.58 0.85
N LEU A 84 5.92 -5.32 1.26
CA LEU A 84 6.65 -4.72 2.38
C LEU A 84 5.61 -4.06 3.31
N GLY A 85 5.74 -4.26 4.62
CA GLY A 85 4.92 -3.63 5.65
C GLY A 85 5.70 -3.52 6.95
#